data_AF-A0A8J6EGI8-F1
#
_entry.id   AF-A0A8J6EGI8-F1
#
_cell.length_a   1.000
_cell.length_b   1.000
_cell.length_c   1.000
_cell.angle_alpha   90.00
_cell.angle_beta   90.00
_cell.angle_gamma   90.00
#
_symmetry.space_group_name_H-M   'P 1'
#
loop_
_entity.id
_entity.type
_entity.pdbx_description
1 polymer ?
#
loop_
_entity_poly.entity_id
_entity_poly.type
_entity_poly.pdbx_seq_one_letter_code
_entity_poly.pdbx_strand_id
1 'polypeptide(L)'
;PEDSEDVQDVQEVGALGVNLELLTTESKESDPPTDASSENSSLAEQPNEAAGPQDQPPPECAAAADHEESAGSGSAATGDVSETDPCPSAPEAQRSVTYSDIVREGRRFNIDLVSKFLYSRGLLIDLLIKSNVSRYTEFKNVTRILTYHDGRIEQVPCSRADVFSSKQLSMIEKRTLMKFLTFCADYEQQPEEYQDHKDCTFSEFLQSKRLSPSLQHFVLGSIAMVSDSTNTLDGLKATQHFLRCLGRYGNTPFLFHMYGLGEIPQCFCRMSAVFGGIYCLHHSLRGLLVDTQSSECKAVIDSRGKRIRCRYVVIEDSYLPKNTCTNIRYRQISRAILISDRSVLRSDTDQEISILTVSPDDEHQPAVQLTELCSSTNTCMKHTYLVHLICPSTKTTAREDLEPVVKKLFSLDSEEGKEWSCKSLTPLGCLCLNLCVLQAENIFGQMFPAEEFCPPAPNPEDIIYDGEPILPEEPNPSADQTEEMLPESTSDAVEEPPTE
;
A
#
# COMPACT_ATOMS: atom_id res chain seq x y z
N PRO A 1 -17.19 -40.09 43.08
CA PRO A 1 -18.34 -40.60 42.30
C PRO A 1 -19.49 -39.61 42.43
N GLU A 2 -19.86 -39.02 41.29
CA GLU A 2 -21.16 -38.38 41.02
C GLU A 2 -21.77 -37.52 42.14
N ASP A 3 -21.64 -36.21 42.00
CA ASP A 3 -22.80 -35.32 42.03
C ASP A 3 -22.58 -34.21 41.00
N SER A 4 -23.66 -33.84 40.32
CA SER A 4 -23.70 -32.96 39.15
C SER A 4 -24.43 -31.67 39.45
N GLU A 5 -23.95 -30.52 38.97
CA GLU A 5 -24.83 -29.37 38.68
C GLU A 5 -24.16 -28.37 37.69
N ASP A 6 -24.93 -28.03 36.66
CA ASP A 6 -24.89 -26.84 35.80
C ASP A 6 -23.57 -26.32 35.21
N VAL A 7 -23.19 -26.89 34.06
CA VAL A 7 -22.48 -26.15 32.99
C VAL A 7 -23.52 -25.59 32.03
N GLN A 8 -23.72 -24.27 32.04
CA GLN A 8 -24.47 -23.59 30.97
C GLN A 8 -23.58 -23.49 29.72
N ASP A 9 -23.90 -24.29 28.71
CA ASP A 9 -23.31 -24.19 27.38
C ASP A 9 -23.58 -22.79 26.78
N VAL A 10 -22.54 -21.96 26.71
CA VAL A 10 -22.56 -20.75 25.89
C VAL A 10 -22.42 -21.19 24.43
N GLN A 11 -23.54 -21.21 23.71
CA GLN A 11 -23.61 -21.66 22.32
C GLN A 11 -22.61 -20.90 21.43
N GLU A 12 -21.73 -21.66 20.78
CA GLU A 12 -20.85 -21.18 19.71
C GLU A 12 -21.67 -21.03 18.41
N VAL A 13 -22.46 -19.97 18.32
CA VAL A 13 -23.30 -19.66 17.15
C VAL A 13 -22.42 -19.16 16.01
N GLY A 14 -22.15 -20.01 15.01
CA GLY A 14 -21.42 -19.57 13.80
C GLY A 14 -20.72 -20.63 12.95
N ALA A 15 -20.85 -21.93 13.25
CA ALA A 15 -20.30 -23.01 12.43
C ALA A 15 -21.42 -23.77 11.68
N LEU A 16 -21.93 -23.20 10.58
CA LEU A 16 -22.76 -23.96 9.64
C LEU A 16 -21.88 -24.75 8.66
N GLY A 17 -22.21 -26.03 8.50
CA GLY A 17 -21.33 -27.01 7.86
C GLY A 17 -21.13 -26.80 6.36
N VAL A 18 -19.94 -27.17 5.89
CA VAL A 18 -19.66 -27.32 4.45
C VAL A 18 -20.53 -28.45 3.91
N ASN A 19 -21.50 -28.13 3.06
CA ASN A 19 -22.26 -29.14 2.36
C ASN A 19 -21.42 -29.71 1.20
N LEU A 20 -20.90 -30.93 1.39
CA LEU A 20 -19.89 -31.54 0.53
C LEU A 20 -20.46 -32.10 -0.80
N GLU A 21 -21.78 -32.08 -0.99
CA GLU A 21 -22.47 -32.59 -2.18
C GLU A 21 -22.49 -31.62 -3.38
N LEU A 22 -22.03 -30.37 -3.21
CA LEU A 22 -21.96 -29.37 -4.28
C LEU A 22 -20.69 -29.45 -5.16
N LEU A 23 -19.88 -30.51 -5.02
CA LEU A 23 -18.65 -30.75 -5.78
C LEU A 23 -18.75 -31.89 -6.81
N THR A 24 -19.93 -32.49 -7.01
CA THR A 24 -20.14 -33.57 -7.98
C THR A 24 -21.31 -33.30 -8.92
N THR A 25 -21.06 -32.56 -10.00
CA THR A 25 -21.90 -32.60 -11.21
C THR A 25 -21.04 -33.00 -12.40
N GLU A 26 -20.97 -34.30 -12.66
CA GLU A 26 -20.42 -34.85 -13.89
C GLU A 26 -21.23 -34.36 -15.10
N SER A 27 -20.57 -33.76 -16.08
CA SER A 27 -21.16 -33.47 -17.38
C SER A 27 -21.32 -34.76 -18.19
N LYS A 28 -22.51 -35.35 -18.14
CA LYS A 28 -22.92 -36.43 -19.05
C LYS A 28 -23.34 -35.84 -20.41
N GLU A 29 -22.50 -36.01 -21.42
CA GLU A 29 -22.94 -36.02 -22.82
C GLU A 29 -23.12 -37.47 -23.31
N SER A 30 -24.01 -37.64 -24.29
CA SER A 30 -24.58 -38.93 -24.68
C SER A 30 -23.92 -39.55 -25.92
N ASP A 31 -23.61 -40.84 -25.86
CA ASP A 31 -23.17 -41.65 -27.01
C ASP A 31 -24.21 -41.75 -28.13
N PRO A 32 -23.75 -41.95 -29.38
CA PRO A 32 -24.37 -42.85 -30.35
C PRO A 32 -23.50 -44.10 -30.63
N PRO A 33 -24.07 -45.22 -31.13
CA PRO A 33 -23.55 -46.56 -30.80
C PRO A 33 -22.74 -47.29 -31.89
N THR A 34 -22.02 -48.34 -31.46
CA THR A 34 -21.52 -49.53 -32.22
C THR A 34 -20.49 -49.28 -33.32
N ASP A 35 -19.34 -49.97 -33.37
CA ASP A 35 -19.24 -51.43 -33.57
C ASP A 35 -17.95 -52.10 -33.01
N ALA A 36 -17.75 -53.40 -33.28
CA ALA A 36 -16.95 -54.35 -32.49
C ALA A 36 -15.45 -54.56 -32.82
N SER A 37 -14.82 -55.49 -32.06
CA SER A 37 -13.47 -56.12 -32.21
C SER A 37 -12.24 -55.32 -31.72
N SER A 38 -11.11 -55.90 -31.29
CA SER A 38 -10.81 -57.21 -30.67
C SER A 38 -9.34 -57.26 -30.19
N GLU A 39 -9.09 -57.89 -29.03
CA GLU A 39 -7.85 -58.59 -28.60
C GLU A 39 -6.44 -57.92 -28.58
N ASN A 40 -5.73 -58.27 -27.48
CA ASN A 40 -4.30 -58.63 -27.37
C ASN A 40 -3.18 -57.62 -27.00
N SER A 41 -2.62 -57.93 -25.81
CA SER A 41 -1.19 -58.19 -25.52
C SER A 41 -0.29 -57.11 -24.89
N SER A 42 0.10 -57.42 -23.63
CA SER A 42 1.42 -57.26 -22.98
C SER A 42 2.55 -56.48 -23.67
N LEU A 43 3.27 -55.64 -22.89
CA LEU A 43 4.66 -55.93 -22.47
C LEU A 43 5.22 -54.93 -21.43
N ALA A 44 5.97 -55.50 -20.48
CA ALA A 44 7.08 -55.04 -19.63
C ALA A 44 7.39 -53.56 -19.28
N GLU A 45 7.89 -53.42 -18.04
CA GLU A 45 8.73 -52.35 -17.47
C GLU A 45 10.03 -52.09 -18.30
N GLN A 46 10.88 -51.06 -18.10
CA GLN A 46 11.15 -50.17 -16.95
C GLN A 46 11.82 -48.82 -17.40
N PRO A 47 12.62 -48.08 -16.59
CA PRO A 47 12.53 -46.61 -16.48
C PRO A 47 13.37 -45.82 -17.50
N ASN A 48 13.19 -44.49 -17.54
CA ASN A 48 14.08 -43.60 -18.27
C ASN A 48 14.51 -42.39 -17.42
N GLU A 49 15.81 -42.12 -17.36
CA GLU A 49 16.38 -40.91 -16.77
C GLU A 49 16.14 -39.71 -17.68
N ALA A 50 16.01 -38.50 -17.12
CA ALA A 50 15.97 -37.26 -17.88
C ALA A 50 16.92 -36.22 -17.27
N ALA A 51 17.89 -35.78 -18.06
CA ALA A 51 18.86 -34.76 -17.68
C ALA A 51 18.22 -33.36 -17.58
N GLY A 52 18.80 -32.49 -16.75
CA GLY A 52 18.33 -31.11 -16.59
C GLY A 52 18.76 -30.18 -17.74
N PRO A 53 18.08 -29.03 -17.93
CA PRO A 53 18.52 -27.98 -18.84
C PRO A 53 19.56 -27.06 -18.17
N GLN A 54 20.49 -26.52 -18.97
CA GLN A 54 21.40 -25.44 -18.58
C GLN A 54 20.83 -24.10 -19.07
N ASP A 55 20.89 -23.07 -18.23
CA ASP A 55 20.50 -21.70 -18.58
C ASP A 55 21.59 -20.94 -19.35
N GLN A 56 21.19 -20.17 -20.36
CA GLN A 56 21.95 -19.03 -20.90
C GLN A 56 20.98 -17.86 -21.18
N PRO A 57 21.35 -16.61 -20.87
CA PRO A 57 20.47 -15.45 -21.02
C PRO A 57 20.56 -14.79 -22.41
N PRO A 58 19.48 -14.17 -22.92
CA PRO A 58 19.54 -13.21 -24.02
C PRO A 58 19.83 -11.77 -23.52
N PRO A 59 20.33 -10.86 -24.39
CA PRO A 59 21.08 -9.68 -23.98
C PRO A 59 20.27 -8.39 -23.79
N GLU A 60 20.97 -7.39 -23.24
CA GLU A 60 20.53 -6.00 -23.03
C GLU A 60 20.25 -5.26 -24.35
N CYS A 61 19.38 -4.24 -24.29
CA CYS A 61 19.26 -3.20 -25.31
C CYS A 61 19.33 -1.82 -24.65
N ALA A 62 20.34 -1.02 -25.04
CA ALA A 62 20.57 0.32 -24.53
C ALA A 62 19.64 1.37 -25.16
N ALA A 63 19.55 2.53 -24.52
CA ALA A 63 18.77 3.67 -24.99
C ALA A 63 19.46 4.45 -26.12
N ALA A 64 18.67 5.09 -26.97
CA ALA A 64 19.06 6.24 -27.77
C ALA A 64 17.86 7.17 -27.96
N ALA A 65 18.09 8.48 -27.80
CA ALA A 65 17.18 9.53 -28.25
C ALA A 65 17.64 10.02 -29.63
N ASP A 66 16.73 10.58 -30.45
CA ASP A 66 16.81 12.00 -30.85
C ASP A 66 15.92 12.39 -32.05
N HIS A 67 15.41 13.63 -31.93
CA HIS A 67 15.12 14.65 -32.94
C HIS A 67 14.07 14.52 -34.07
N GLU A 68 13.42 15.66 -34.27
CA GLU A 68 12.50 16.06 -35.35
C GLU A 68 13.26 16.49 -36.61
N GLU A 69 12.69 16.33 -37.83
CA GLU A 69 12.33 17.47 -38.70
C GLU A 69 11.64 17.12 -40.05
N SER A 70 10.63 17.96 -40.35
CA SER A 70 9.99 18.45 -41.59
C SER A 70 10.41 18.05 -43.04
N ALA A 71 9.37 18.06 -43.92
CA ALA A 71 9.32 18.31 -45.38
C ALA A 71 9.92 17.26 -46.37
N GLY A 72 9.40 17.04 -47.60
CA GLY A 72 8.17 17.54 -48.27
C GLY A 72 8.18 17.31 -49.81
N SER A 73 7.00 17.13 -50.46
CA SER A 73 6.77 16.99 -51.94
C SER A 73 7.18 15.63 -52.59
N GLY A 74 6.44 15.01 -53.52
CA GLY A 74 5.08 15.27 -54.06
C GLY A 74 4.76 14.51 -55.38
N SER A 75 3.47 14.21 -55.65
CA SER A 75 2.89 13.61 -56.90
C SER A 75 3.26 12.13 -57.19
N ALA A 76 2.44 11.20 -57.71
CA ALA A 76 1.04 11.15 -58.20
C ALA A 76 0.65 9.63 -58.36
N ALA A 77 -0.58 9.13 -58.63
CA ALA A 77 -1.93 9.70 -58.82
C ALA A 77 -3.03 8.58 -58.78
N THR A 78 -4.30 9.00 -58.67
CA THR A 78 -5.58 8.30 -59.05
C THR A 78 -5.96 6.93 -58.45
N GLY A 79 -7.09 6.91 -57.72
CA GLY A 79 -7.88 5.73 -57.37
C GLY A 79 -9.10 6.11 -56.52
N ASP A 80 -10.24 6.38 -57.16
CA ASP A 80 -11.45 6.97 -56.55
C ASP A 80 -12.39 5.92 -55.95
N VAL A 81 -12.64 5.97 -54.63
CA VAL A 81 -13.76 5.28 -53.94
C VAL A 81 -14.25 6.14 -52.77
N SER A 82 -15.34 6.88 -53.00
CA SER A 82 -16.32 7.43 -52.06
C SER A 82 -15.99 7.44 -50.55
N GLU A 83 -15.88 8.65 -49.99
CA GLU A 83 -15.91 8.92 -48.55
C GLU A 83 -17.23 8.45 -47.91
N THR A 84 -17.12 7.74 -46.79
CA THR A 84 -18.18 7.65 -45.77
C THR A 84 -17.63 8.14 -44.44
N ASP A 85 -18.18 9.23 -43.93
CA ASP A 85 -17.80 9.78 -42.62
C ASP A 85 -17.91 8.71 -41.52
N PRO A 86 -16.91 8.57 -40.62
CA PRO A 86 -17.07 7.78 -39.42
C PRO A 86 -18.12 8.46 -38.52
N CYS A 87 -19.32 7.90 -38.50
CA CYS A 87 -20.38 8.28 -37.57
C CYS A 87 -19.82 8.28 -36.13
N PRO A 88 -20.08 9.30 -35.30
CA PRO A 88 -19.57 9.34 -33.93
C PRO A 88 -20.00 8.07 -33.20
N SER A 89 -19.03 7.38 -32.60
CA SER A 89 -19.25 6.14 -31.86
C SER A 89 -20.35 6.35 -30.83
N ALA A 90 -21.38 5.49 -30.88
CA ALA A 90 -22.45 5.50 -29.90
C ALA A 90 -21.84 5.34 -28.49
N PRO A 91 -22.42 5.97 -27.45
CA PRO A 91 -21.91 5.82 -26.10
C PRO A 91 -21.86 4.33 -25.73
N GLU A 92 -20.68 3.86 -25.31
CA GLU A 92 -20.49 2.47 -24.93
C GLU A 92 -21.53 2.11 -23.86
N ALA A 93 -22.39 1.13 -24.19
CA ALA A 93 -23.43 0.69 -23.27
C ALA A 93 -22.75 0.16 -22.01
N GLN A 94 -22.89 0.88 -20.89
CA GLN A 94 -22.17 0.65 -19.65
C GLN A 94 -22.54 -0.74 -19.09
N ARG A 95 -21.70 -1.73 -19.43
CA ARG A 95 -21.93 -3.13 -19.15
C ARG A 95 -21.94 -3.35 -17.64
N SER A 96 -23.07 -3.78 -17.09
CA SER A 96 -23.19 -4.10 -15.68
C SER A 96 -22.23 -5.23 -15.32
N VAL A 97 -21.41 -4.99 -14.29
CA VAL A 97 -20.45 -5.98 -13.78
C VAL A 97 -21.22 -7.05 -13.02
N THR A 98 -21.15 -8.30 -13.47
CA THR A 98 -21.82 -9.42 -12.79
C THR A 98 -20.89 -10.09 -11.78
N TYR A 99 -21.46 -10.81 -10.81
CA TYR A 99 -20.68 -11.66 -9.90
C TYR A 99 -19.80 -12.69 -10.65
N SER A 100 -20.27 -13.20 -11.80
CA SER A 100 -19.51 -14.12 -12.65
C SER A 100 -18.27 -13.44 -13.24
N ASP A 101 -18.38 -12.17 -13.64
CA ASP A 101 -17.23 -11.38 -14.11
C ASP A 101 -16.23 -11.13 -12.97
N ILE A 102 -16.69 -10.80 -11.75
CA ILE A 102 -15.82 -10.61 -10.58
C ILE A 102 -15.05 -11.89 -10.24
N VAL A 103 -15.72 -13.05 -10.25
CA VAL A 103 -15.07 -14.35 -9.98
C VAL A 103 -14.06 -14.70 -11.08
N ARG A 104 -14.39 -14.47 -12.36
CA ARG A 104 -13.48 -14.69 -13.49
C ARG A 104 -12.23 -13.81 -13.39
N GLU A 105 -12.42 -12.53 -13.05
CA GLU A 105 -11.34 -11.55 -12.89
C GLU A 105 -10.72 -11.56 -11.48
N GLY A 106 -10.94 -12.59 -10.65
CA GLY A 106 -10.50 -12.64 -9.25
C GLY A 106 -9.00 -12.39 -9.04
N ARG A 107 -8.15 -12.71 -10.03
CA ARG A 107 -6.69 -12.42 -10.04
C ARG A 107 -6.34 -10.94 -10.29
N ARG A 108 -7.32 -10.07 -10.43
CA ARG A 108 -7.18 -8.59 -10.47
C ARG A 108 -7.51 -7.94 -9.13
N PHE A 109 -7.98 -8.71 -8.16
CA PHE A 109 -8.29 -8.23 -6.82
C PHE A 109 -7.16 -8.53 -5.83
N ASN A 110 -6.64 -7.48 -5.20
CA ASN A 110 -5.73 -7.57 -4.06
C ASN A 110 -6.40 -6.83 -2.91
N ILE A 111 -7.12 -7.58 -2.07
CA ILE A 111 -8.06 -7.02 -1.10
C ILE A 111 -7.39 -6.90 0.26
N ASP A 112 -7.05 -5.67 0.64
CA ASP A 112 -6.44 -5.39 1.95
C ASP A 112 -7.41 -5.67 3.11
N LEU A 113 -6.98 -6.53 4.03
CA LEU A 113 -7.59 -6.61 5.37
C LEU A 113 -7.30 -5.34 6.20
N VAL A 114 -6.33 -4.52 5.77
CA VAL A 114 -5.84 -3.34 6.51
C VAL A 114 -5.73 -2.17 5.54
N SER A 115 -6.79 -1.36 5.43
CA SER A 115 -6.74 -0.16 4.60
C SER A 115 -6.08 0.99 5.38
N LYS A 116 -4.86 1.36 4.97
CA LYS A 116 -4.09 2.48 5.52
C LYS A 116 -3.32 3.17 4.39
N PHE A 117 -3.08 4.46 4.56
CA PHE A 117 -2.22 5.22 3.64
C PHE A 117 -0.83 5.43 4.25
N LEU A 118 0.13 5.72 3.38
CA LEU A 118 1.46 6.15 3.77
C LEU A 118 1.53 7.68 3.69
N TYR A 119 1.85 8.35 4.79
CA TYR A 119 2.18 9.78 4.73
C TYR A 119 3.47 9.98 3.92
N SER A 120 3.52 11.05 3.13
CA SER A 120 4.69 11.36 2.31
C SER A 120 5.95 11.61 3.14
N ARG A 121 5.83 12.03 4.41
CA ARG A 121 6.90 12.07 5.42
C ARG A 121 6.46 11.27 6.63
N GLY A 122 7.35 10.51 7.25
CA GLY A 122 6.97 9.68 8.40
C GLY A 122 7.77 8.38 8.47
N LEU A 123 7.68 7.73 9.62
CA LEU A 123 8.61 6.67 10.00
C LEU A 123 8.69 5.52 8.98
N LEU A 124 7.57 5.12 8.38
CA LEU A 124 7.57 4.04 7.40
C LEU A 124 8.19 4.45 6.04
N ILE A 125 7.85 5.62 5.49
CA ILE A 125 8.41 6.04 4.20
C ILE A 125 9.91 6.34 4.33
N ASP A 126 10.31 6.96 5.44
CA ASP A 126 11.71 7.29 5.69
C ASP A 126 12.52 6.00 5.98
N LEU A 127 11.95 4.98 6.65
CA LEU A 127 12.53 3.64 6.80
C LEU A 127 12.66 2.89 5.46
N LEU A 128 11.63 2.91 4.61
CA LEU A 128 11.63 2.25 3.29
C LEU A 128 12.71 2.82 2.37
N ILE A 129 12.92 4.14 2.43
CA ILE A 129 14.01 4.83 1.72
C ILE A 129 15.36 4.45 2.34
N LYS A 130 15.53 4.63 3.67
CA LYS A 130 16.78 4.35 4.38
C LYS A 130 17.30 2.92 4.11
N SER A 131 16.42 1.93 4.21
CA SER A 131 16.78 0.51 4.06
C SER A 131 16.87 0.04 2.60
N ASN A 132 16.65 0.93 1.61
CA ASN A 132 16.57 0.59 0.19
C ASN A 132 15.50 -0.47 -0.17
N VAL A 133 14.50 -0.64 0.70
CA VAL A 133 13.35 -1.55 0.56
C VAL A 133 12.26 -0.96 -0.36
N SER A 134 12.23 0.37 -0.50
CA SER A 134 11.40 1.08 -1.48
C SER A 134 11.53 0.56 -2.91
N ARG A 135 12.67 -0.04 -3.28
CA ARG A 135 12.91 -0.66 -4.60
C ARG A 135 12.02 -1.87 -4.91
N TYR A 136 11.31 -2.42 -3.92
CA TYR A 136 10.44 -3.59 -4.08
C TYR A 136 8.95 -3.26 -4.21
N THR A 137 8.57 -1.98 -4.14
CA THR A 137 7.16 -1.55 -4.16
C THR A 137 7.01 -0.21 -4.87
N GLU A 138 5.92 -0.07 -5.63
CA GLU A 138 5.55 1.18 -6.30
C GLU A 138 4.42 1.88 -5.53
N PHE A 139 4.29 3.19 -5.74
CA PHE A 139 3.31 4.02 -5.05
C PHE A 139 2.52 4.87 -6.05
N LYS A 140 1.24 5.11 -5.72
CA LYS A 140 0.43 6.16 -6.35
C LYS A 140 0.08 7.25 -5.34
N ASN A 141 0.03 8.48 -5.81
CA ASN A 141 -0.52 9.58 -5.03
C ASN A 141 -2.01 9.35 -4.78
N VAL A 142 -2.46 9.59 -3.54
CA VAL A 142 -3.89 9.82 -3.28
C VAL A 142 -4.25 11.16 -3.92
N THR A 143 -5.28 11.21 -4.76
CA THR A 143 -5.60 12.42 -5.54
C THR A 143 -6.59 13.33 -4.82
N ARG A 144 -7.49 12.75 -4.01
CA ARG A 144 -8.58 13.48 -3.33
C ARG A 144 -8.63 13.20 -1.84
N ILE A 145 -8.79 14.27 -1.06
CA ILE A 145 -9.31 14.21 0.31
C ILE A 145 -10.73 14.73 0.26
N LEU A 146 -11.66 13.95 0.79
CA LEU A 146 -13.09 14.20 0.78
C LEU A 146 -13.61 14.25 2.22
N THR A 147 -14.69 14.98 2.42
CA THR A 147 -15.43 15.01 3.68
C THR A 147 -16.93 14.87 3.43
N TYR A 148 -17.65 14.28 4.37
CA TYR A 148 -19.11 14.28 4.36
C TYR A 148 -19.62 15.38 5.29
N HIS A 149 -20.33 16.37 4.73
CA HIS A 149 -20.88 17.52 5.45
C HIS A 149 -22.24 17.90 4.86
N ASP A 150 -23.22 18.27 5.69
CA ASP A 150 -24.59 18.66 5.28
C ASP A 150 -25.25 17.74 4.24
N GLY A 151 -25.05 16.43 4.38
CA GLY A 151 -25.63 15.42 3.49
C GLY A 151 -24.90 15.23 2.15
N ARG A 152 -23.74 15.87 1.96
CA ARG A 152 -22.98 15.91 0.69
C ARG A 152 -21.54 15.47 0.89
N ILE A 153 -20.96 14.88 -0.16
CA ILE A 153 -19.51 14.65 -0.25
C ILE A 153 -18.87 15.87 -0.90
N GLU A 154 -17.88 16.44 -0.25
CA GLU A 154 -17.15 17.63 -0.72
C GLU A 154 -15.64 17.37 -0.72
N GLN A 155 -14.93 17.89 -1.74
CA GLN A 155 -13.48 17.80 -1.81
C GLN A 155 -12.83 18.88 -0.95
N VAL A 156 -11.91 18.46 -0.10
CA VAL A 156 -11.21 19.32 0.86
C VAL A 156 -10.03 20.01 0.15
N PRO A 157 -9.94 21.36 0.20
CA PRO A 157 -8.81 22.09 -0.38
C PRO A 157 -7.46 21.66 0.23
N CYS A 158 -6.54 21.16 -0.60
CA CYS A 158 -5.24 20.66 -0.16
C CYS A 158 -4.10 21.65 -0.45
N SER A 159 -4.32 22.65 -1.29
CA SER A 159 -3.34 23.69 -1.63
C SER A 159 -3.87 25.11 -1.38
N ARG A 160 -2.96 26.10 -1.33
CA ARG A 160 -3.34 27.53 -1.33
C ARG A 160 -4.22 27.88 -2.53
N ALA A 161 -3.91 27.34 -3.70
CA ALA A 161 -4.69 27.57 -4.92
C ALA A 161 -6.11 26.98 -4.79
N ASP A 162 -6.25 25.80 -4.18
CA ASP A 162 -7.53 25.13 -3.94
C ASP A 162 -8.39 25.95 -2.96
N VAL A 163 -7.78 26.49 -1.90
CA VAL A 163 -8.48 27.38 -0.95
C VAL A 163 -8.96 28.65 -1.66
N PHE A 164 -8.15 29.23 -2.55
CA PHE A 164 -8.57 30.38 -3.35
C PHE A 164 -9.68 30.04 -4.36
N SER A 165 -9.63 28.89 -5.03
CA SER A 165 -10.60 28.47 -6.06
C SER A 165 -11.91 27.91 -5.50
N SER A 166 -11.92 27.40 -4.26
CA SER A 166 -13.10 26.84 -3.60
C SER A 166 -14.30 27.80 -3.64
N LYS A 167 -15.47 27.28 -4.03
CA LYS A 167 -16.74 28.03 -4.05
C LYS A 167 -17.57 27.85 -2.77
N GLN A 168 -17.20 26.89 -1.91
CA GLN A 168 -17.87 26.60 -0.64
C GLN A 168 -17.48 27.58 0.47
N LEU A 169 -16.19 27.96 0.52
CA LEU A 169 -15.67 28.85 1.56
C LEU A 169 -15.89 30.33 1.20
N SER A 170 -16.39 31.12 2.15
CA SER A 170 -16.45 32.58 2.00
C SER A 170 -15.05 33.21 2.01
N MET A 171 -14.91 34.44 1.49
CA MET A 171 -13.64 35.18 1.50
C MET A 171 -13.09 35.41 2.93
N ILE A 172 -13.97 35.48 3.93
CA ILE A 172 -13.58 35.60 5.34
C ILE A 172 -13.04 34.26 5.84
N GLU A 173 -13.76 33.16 5.59
CA GLU A 173 -13.33 31.81 6.00
C GLU A 173 -12.01 31.40 5.36
N LYS A 174 -11.81 31.67 4.06
CA LYS A 174 -10.51 31.45 3.38
C LYS A 174 -9.37 32.17 4.11
N ARG A 175 -9.58 33.42 4.53
CA ARG A 175 -8.57 34.20 5.27
C ARG A 175 -8.33 33.64 6.67
N THR A 176 -9.39 33.29 7.40
CA THR A 176 -9.29 32.72 8.76
C THR A 176 -8.60 31.36 8.74
N LEU A 177 -8.99 30.48 7.81
CA LEU A 177 -8.37 29.17 7.59
C LEU A 177 -6.88 29.33 7.25
N MET A 178 -6.53 30.15 6.27
CA MET A 178 -5.11 30.37 5.92
C MET A 178 -4.29 30.93 7.08
N LYS A 179 -4.85 31.85 7.88
CA LYS A 179 -4.17 32.34 9.10
C LYS A 179 -3.96 31.20 10.10
N PHE A 180 -4.99 30.38 10.34
CA PHE A 180 -4.92 29.27 11.29
C PHE A 180 -3.94 28.18 10.84
N LEU A 181 -3.96 27.78 9.57
CA LEU A 181 -2.99 26.80 9.03
C LEU A 181 -1.56 27.32 9.05
N THR A 182 -1.34 28.63 8.87
CA THR A 182 -0.01 29.25 9.02
C THR A 182 0.46 29.17 10.48
N PHE A 183 -0.42 29.43 11.45
CA PHE A 183 -0.14 29.19 12.87
C PHE A 183 0.18 27.71 13.13
N CYS A 184 -0.62 26.76 12.63
CA CYS A 184 -0.37 25.34 12.84
C CYS A 184 0.93 24.82 12.22
N ALA A 185 1.43 25.42 11.14
CA ALA A 185 2.72 25.05 10.55
C ALA A 185 3.89 25.29 11.54
N ASP A 186 3.84 26.41 12.27
CA ASP A 186 4.91 26.88 13.16
C ASP A 186 4.48 26.98 14.64
N TYR A 187 3.45 26.23 15.06
CA TYR A 187 2.83 26.37 16.40
C TYR A 187 3.84 26.20 17.53
N GLU A 188 4.88 25.40 17.33
CA GLU A 188 5.99 25.16 18.26
C GLU A 188 6.72 26.47 18.64
N GLN A 189 6.70 27.48 17.77
CA GLN A 189 7.30 28.80 17.96
C GLN A 189 6.36 29.82 18.63
N GLN A 190 5.08 29.47 18.83
CA GLN A 190 4.04 30.35 19.41
C GLN A 190 3.29 29.67 20.59
N PRO A 191 3.99 29.27 21.68
CA PRO A 191 3.34 28.66 22.85
C PRO A 191 2.16 29.45 23.41
N GLU A 192 2.25 30.77 23.42
CA GLU A 192 1.24 31.70 23.94
C GLU A 192 -0.11 31.60 23.24
N GLU A 193 -0.17 31.12 21.99
CA GLU A 193 -1.43 30.94 21.27
C GLU A 193 -2.24 29.71 21.77
N TYR A 194 -1.64 28.72 22.43
CA TYR A 194 -2.33 27.49 22.85
C TYR A 194 -2.04 27.02 24.27
N GLN A 195 -1.14 27.67 25.01
CA GLN A 195 -0.72 27.25 26.35
C GLN A 195 -1.89 27.14 27.34
N ASP A 196 -2.84 28.08 27.29
CA ASP A 196 -4.03 28.10 28.16
C ASP A 196 -5.06 27.00 27.84
N HIS A 197 -4.88 26.27 26.72
CA HIS A 197 -5.80 25.24 26.23
C HIS A 197 -5.13 23.85 26.14
N LYS A 198 -3.97 23.66 26.77
CA LYS A 198 -3.22 22.38 26.74
C LYS A 198 -4.00 21.21 27.32
N ASP A 199 -4.77 21.47 28.37
CA ASP A 199 -5.58 20.45 29.07
C ASP A 199 -6.99 20.28 28.46
N CYS A 200 -7.31 21.05 27.42
CA CYS A 200 -8.56 20.94 26.66
C CYS A 200 -8.42 19.98 25.47
N THR A 201 -9.56 19.59 24.91
CA THR A 201 -9.63 18.93 23.60
C THR A 201 -9.27 19.89 22.48
N PHE A 202 -8.78 19.33 21.36
CA PHE A 202 -8.52 20.10 20.16
C PHE A 202 -9.81 20.72 19.59
N SER A 203 -10.96 20.07 19.75
CA SER A 203 -12.27 20.62 19.34
C SER A 203 -12.60 21.93 20.10
N GLU A 204 -12.47 21.93 21.44
CA GLU A 204 -12.64 23.14 22.26
C GLU A 204 -11.64 24.24 21.90
N PHE A 205 -10.38 23.88 21.61
CA PHE A 205 -9.38 24.82 21.13
C PHE A 205 -9.75 25.45 19.77
N LEU A 206 -10.25 24.66 18.80
CA LEU A 206 -10.71 25.18 17.51
C LEU A 206 -11.88 26.15 17.65
N GLN A 207 -12.79 25.90 18.59
CA GLN A 207 -13.89 26.83 18.94
C GLN A 207 -13.33 28.18 19.47
N SER A 208 -12.28 28.16 20.30
CA SER A 208 -11.64 29.38 20.82
C SER A 208 -11.06 30.28 19.71
N LYS A 209 -10.64 29.69 18.58
CA LYS A 209 -9.91 30.38 17.49
C LYS A 209 -10.78 31.11 16.47
N ARG A 210 -12.09 31.26 16.75
CA ARG A 210 -13.06 31.96 15.87
C ARG A 210 -13.18 31.34 14.46
N LEU A 211 -12.94 30.03 14.35
CA LEU A 211 -13.25 29.26 13.15
C LEU A 211 -14.77 29.05 13.05
N SER A 212 -15.35 29.12 11.85
CA SER A 212 -16.75 28.72 11.65
C SER A 212 -16.92 27.21 11.89
N PRO A 213 -18.10 26.70 12.26
CA PRO A 213 -18.31 25.26 12.50
C PRO A 213 -17.84 24.37 11.34
N SER A 214 -18.09 24.81 10.09
CA SER A 214 -17.60 24.13 8.88
C SER A 214 -16.05 24.10 8.82
N LEU A 215 -15.36 25.20 9.13
CA LEU A 215 -13.90 25.21 9.22
C LEU A 215 -13.37 24.32 10.36
N GLN A 216 -14.06 24.24 11.50
CA GLN A 216 -13.70 23.33 12.59
C GLN A 216 -13.80 21.88 12.14
N HIS A 217 -14.89 21.50 11.47
CA HIS A 217 -15.09 20.18 10.86
C HIS A 217 -14.00 19.83 9.84
N PHE A 218 -13.67 20.73 8.90
CA PHE A 218 -12.59 20.51 7.93
C PHE A 218 -11.23 20.29 8.62
N VAL A 219 -10.87 21.14 9.59
CA VAL A 219 -9.59 21.04 10.30
C VAL A 219 -9.51 19.76 11.12
N LEU A 220 -10.56 19.44 11.89
CA LEU A 220 -10.58 18.29 12.79
C LEU A 220 -10.67 16.96 12.04
N GLY A 221 -11.68 16.82 11.16
CA GLY A 221 -12.01 15.57 10.48
C GLY A 221 -11.19 15.27 9.22
N SER A 222 -10.64 16.28 8.55
CA SER A 222 -9.99 16.10 7.23
C SER A 222 -8.52 16.51 7.17
N ILE A 223 -8.05 17.42 8.03
CA ILE A 223 -6.63 17.84 8.08
C ILE A 223 -5.90 17.14 9.24
N ALA A 224 -6.42 17.23 10.46
CA ALA A 224 -5.86 16.51 11.60
C ALA A 224 -6.23 15.02 11.56
N MET A 225 -7.47 14.69 11.16
CA MET A 225 -8.04 13.34 11.19
C MET A 225 -7.88 12.66 12.55
N VAL A 226 -8.26 13.40 13.60
CA VAL A 226 -8.22 12.96 15.01
C VAL A 226 -9.63 12.90 15.59
N SER A 227 -9.83 12.13 16.67
CA SER A 227 -11.12 12.11 17.38
C SER A 227 -11.33 13.36 18.22
N ASP A 228 -12.58 13.72 18.50
CA ASP A 228 -12.96 14.88 19.33
C ASP A 228 -12.32 14.86 20.73
N SER A 229 -12.07 13.66 21.26
CA SER A 229 -11.38 13.41 22.53
C SER A 229 -9.86 13.66 22.51
N THR A 230 -9.28 14.04 21.38
CA THR A 230 -7.83 14.29 21.25
C THR A 230 -7.47 15.62 21.90
N ASN A 231 -6.40 15.66 22.68
CA ASN A 231 -5.93 16.90 23.31
C ASN A 231 -5.43 17.92 22.27
N THR A 232 -5.44 19.20 22.63
CA THR A 232 -5.00 20.31 21.78
C THR A 232 -3.62 20.09 21.16
N LEU A 233 -2.65 19.61 21.94
CA LEU A 233 -1.26 19.47 21.47
C LEU A 233 -1.11 18.40 20.39
N ASP A 234 -1.79 17.26 20.54
CA ASP A 234 -1.72 16.17 19.55
C ASP A 234 -2.53 16.50 18.28
N GLY A 235 -3.63 17.26 18.40
CA GLY A 235 -4.33 17.83 17.24
C GLY A 235 -3.48 18.85 16.46
N LEU A 236 -2.73 19.70 17.15
CA LEU A 236 -1.74 20.61 16.54
C LEU A 236 -0.62 19.84 15.83
N LYS A 237 -0.02 18.82 16.48
CA LYS A 237 1.00 17.95 15.86
C LYS A 237 0.47 17.26 14.59
N ALA A 238 -0.75 16.71 14.64
CA ALA A 238 -1.37 16.04 13.49
C ALA A 238 -1.59 17.01 12.34
N THR A 239 -2.13 18.21 12.63
CA THR A 239 -2.33 19.29 11.65
C THR A 239 -0.99 19.73 11.03
N GLN A 240 0.03 19.95 11.85
CA GLN A 240 1.36 20.33 11.39
C GLN A 240 2.02 19.24 10.53
N HIS A 241 1.89 17.97 10.93
CA HIS A 241 2.42 16.83 10.20
C HIS A 241 1.77 16.70 8.81
N PHE A 242 0.44 16.82 8.74
CA PHE A 242 -0.31 16.88 7.49
C PHE A 242 0.24 17.98 6.57
N LEU A 243 0.34 19.22 7.08
CA LEU A 243 0.82 20.37 6.31
C LEU A 243 2.26 20.18 5.82
N ARG A 244 3.16 19.60 6.64
CA ARG A 244 4.55 19.27 6.26
C ARG A 244 4.63 18.19 5.17
N CYS A 245 3.60 17.35 5.02
CA CYS A 245 3.55 16.27 4.02
C CYS A 245 2.99 16.72 2.65
N LEU A 246 2.21 17.80 2.59
CA LEU A 246 1.67 18.33 1.33
C LEU A 246 2.80 18.68 0.35
N GLY A 247 2.60 18.40 -0.94
CA GLY A 247 3.53 18.82 -2.00
C GLY A 247 4.83 18.01 -2.13
N ARG A 248 5.12 17.01 -1.28
CA ARG A 248 6.36 16.20 -1.40
C ARG A 248 6.37 15.32 -2.65
N TYR A 249 5.24 14.70 -2.99
CA TYR A 249 5.07 13.83 -4.16
C TYR A 249 3.80 14.13 -4.98
N GLY A 250 2.84 14.85 -4.41
CA GLY A 250 1.55 15.18 -5.02
C GLY A 250 0.83 16.30 -4.27
N ASN A 251 -0.40 16.59 -4.67
CA ASN A 251 -1.26 17.62 -4.06
C ASN A 251 -1.70 17.26 -2.63
N THR A 252 -1.97 15.99 -2.34
CA THR A 252 -2.31 15.50 -1.00
C THR A 252 -1.05 15.03 -0.24
N PRO A 253 -1.13 14.76 1.08
CA PRO A 253 0.00 14.30 1.87
C PRO A 253 0.20 12.77 1.82
N PHE A 254 -0.56 12.04 0.99
CA PHE A 254 -0.69 10.58 1.07
C PHE A 254 -0.26 9.84 -0.20
N LEU A 255 0.34 8.68 0.03
CA LEU A 255 0.66 7.66 -0.96
C LEU A 255 -0.14 6.38 -0.66
N PHE A 256 -0.50 5.67 -1.71
CA PHE A 256 -1.07 4.32 -1.67
C PHE A 256 -0.12 3.33 -2.35
N HIS A 257 -0.05 2.11 -1.82
CA HIS A 257 0.84 1.04 -2.30
C HIS A 257 0.23 0.35 -3.51
N MET A 258 0.98 0.19 -4.60
CA MET A 258 0.55 -0.63 -5.72
C MET A 258 0.37 -2.08 -5.27
N TYR A 259 -0.69 -2.73 -5.75
CA TYR A 259 -1.13 -4.08 -5.32
C TYR A 259 -1.59 -4.18 -3.85
N GLY A 260 -1.72 -3.06 -3.14
CA GLY A 260 -2.23 -3.01 -1.76
C GLY A 260 -1.14 -3.07 -0.69
N LEU A 261 -1.55 -2.91 0.56
CA LEU A 261 -0.65 -2.85 1.71
C LEU A 261 0.02 -4.21 2.03
N GLY A 262 -0.55 -5.32 1.55
CA GLY A 262 0.04 -6.67 1.66
C GLY A 262 1.47 -6.80 1.12
N GLU A 263 1.92 -5.89 0.25
CA GLU A 263 3.29 -5.87 -0.27
C GLU A 263 4.32 -5.42 0.77
N ILE A 264 3.96 -4.52 1.71
CA ILE A 264 4.93 -3.95 2.67
C ILE A 264 5.59 -5.03 3.55
N PRO A 265 4.85 -5.96 4.20
CA PRO A 265 5.46 -7.08 4.92
C PRO A 265 6.37 -7.94 4.03
N GLN A 266 5.98 -8.18 2.77
CA GLN A 266 6.76 -8.98 1.82
C GLN A 266 8.08 -8.30 1.45
N CYS A 267 8.08 -6.97 1.29
CA CYS A 267 9.26 -6.17 1.00
C CYS A 267 10.31 -6.27 2.13
N PHE A 268 9.89 -6.18 3.40
CA PHE A 268 10.79 -6.39 4.55
C PHE A 268 11.21 -7.86 4.71
N CYS A 269 10.35 -8.83 4.41
CA CYS A 269 10.71 -10.24 4.38
C CYS A 269 11.78 -10.53 3.32
N ARG A 270 11.69 -9.90 2.13
CA ARG A 270 12.70 -10.00 1.08
C ARG A 270 14.05 -9.44 1.53
N MET A 271 14.07 -8.29 2.19
CA MET A 271 15.29 -7.71 2.77
C MET A 271 15.96 -8.70 3.73
N SER A 272 15.21 -9.24 4.69
CA SER A 272 15.71 -10.25 5.63
C SER A 272 16.24 -11.51 4.91
N ALA A 273 15.55 -12.01 3.88
CA ALA A 273 16.00 -13.16 3.10
C ALA A 273 17.33 -12.91 2.36
N VAL A 274 17.53 -11.70 1.80
CA VAL A 274 18.80 -11.30 1.16
C VAL A 274 19.97 -11.34 2.14
N PHE A 275 19.73 -11.00 3.42
CA PHE A 275 20.72 -11.11 4.50
C PHE A 275 20.71 -12.49 5.23
N GLY A 276 20.19 -13.54 4.59
CA GLY A 276 20.27 -14.93 5.07
C GLY A 276 19.10 -15.39 5.96
N GLY A 277 18.03 -14.59 6.08
CA GLY A 277 16.81 -14.97 6.79
C GLY A 277 16.08 -16.15 6.13
N ILE A 278 15.71 -17.16 6.93
CA ILE A 278 15.01 -18.36 6.45
C ILE A 278 13.51 -18.23 6.71
N TYR A 279 12.70 -18.45 5.67
CA TYR A 279 11.24 -18.36 5.71
C TYR A 279 10.57 -19.72 5.61
N CYS A 280 9.52 -19.94 6.41
CA CYS A 280 8.73 -21.18 6.43
C CYS A 280 7.25 -20.85 6.56
N LEU A 281 6.51 -20.89 5.45
CA LEU A 281 5.04 -20.81 5.45
C LEU A 281 4.42 -22.18 5.78
N HIS A 282 3.16 -22.18 6.21
CA HIS A 282 2.44 -23.39 6.67
C HIS A 282 3.19 -24.18 7.76
N HIS A 283 3.91 -23.46 8.62
CA HIS A 283 4.81 -24.01 9.63
C HIS A 283 4.58 -23.33 10.99
N SER A 284 3.68 -23.88 11.80
CA SER A 284 3.36 -23.36 13.13
C SER A 284 4.35 -23.85 14.20
N LEU A 285 4.41 -23.11 15.31
CA LEU A 285 5.12 -23.52 16.53
C LEU A 285 4.16 -24.23 17.48
N ARG A 286 4.66 -25.24 18.20
CA ARG A 286 3.92 -26.02 19.19
C ARG A 286 4.12 -25.53 20.62
N GLY A 287 5.27 -24.89 20.90
CA GLY A 287 5.58 -24.38 22.23
C GLY A 287 6.99 -23.83 22.36
N LEU A 288 7.21 -23.12 23.46
CA LEU A 288 8.47 -22.52 23.85
C LEU A 288 9.18 -23.42 24.87
N LEU A 289 10.50 -23.59 24.72
CA LEU A 289 11.35 -24.27 25.70
C LEU A 289 12.02 -23.23 26.58
N VAL A 290 11.39 -22.96 27.72
CA VAL A 290 11.88 -22.08 28.77
C VAL A 290 12.72 -22.89 29.76
N ASP A 291 13.91 -22.39 30.08
CA ASP A 291 14.75 -22.95 31.12
C ASP A 291 14.23 -22.56 32.51
N THR A 292 14.04 -23.53 33.41
CA THR A 292 13.38 -23.29 34.70
C THR A 292 14.24 -22.57 35.73
N GLN A 293 15.55 -22.47 35.52
CA GLN A 293 16.47 -21.79 36.44
C GLN A 293 16.66 -20.31 36.06
N SER A 294 16.89 -20.04 34.77
CA SER A 294 17.05 -18.69 34.22
C SER A 294 15.74 -18.00 33.84
N SER A 295 14.64 -18.75 33.69
CA SER A 295 13.36 -18.28 33.12
C SER A 295 13.48 -17.76 31.67
N GLU A 296 14.57 -18.08 30.98
CA GLU A 296 14.81 -17.66 29.59
C GLU A 296 14.34 -18.70 28.57
N CYS A 297 13.78 -18.25 27.44
CA CYS A 297 13.53 -19.11 26.29
C CYS A 297 14.85 -19.49 25.61
N LYS A 298 15.12 -20.79 25.43
CA LYS A 298 16.35 -21.30 24.79
C LYS A 298 16.11 -21.95 23.42
N ALA A 299 14.86 -22.25 23.11
CA ALA A 299 14.45 -22.93 21.88
C ALA A 299 12.93 -22.86 21.69
N VAL A 300 12.49 -23.12 20.46
CA VAL A 300 11.09 -23.42 20.11
C VAL A 300 10.97 -24.87 19.62
N ILE A 301 9.76 -25.44 19.71
CA ILE A 301 9.41 -26.71 19.08
C ILE A 301 8.44 -26.41 17.93
N ASP A 302 8.76 -26.89 16.72
CA ASP A 302 7.88 -26.75 15.56
C ASP A 302 6.71 -27.74 15.57
N SER A 303 5.79 -27.57 14.61
CA SER A 303 4.64 -28.48 14.40
C SER A 303 5.04 -29.93 14.07
N ARG A 304 6.30 -30.16 13.65
CA ARG A 304 6.88 -31.47 13.32
C ARG A 304 7.65 -32.09 14.49
N GLY A 305 7.73 -31.42 15.64
CA GLY A 305 8.46 -31.87 16.83
C GLY A 305 9.97 -31.58 16.81
N LYS A 306 10.48 -30.85 15.82
CA LYS A 306 11.89 -30.45 15.74
C LYS A 306 12.15 -29.32 16.73
N ARG A 307 13.24 -29.45 17.51
CA ARG A 307 13.74 -28.39 18.39
C ARG A 307 14.63 -27.42 17.60
N ILE A 308 14.27 -26.14 17.59
CA ILE A 308 15.05 -25.06 16.97
C ILE A 308 15.59 -24.18 18.09
N ARG A 309 16.93 -24.08 18.23
CA ARG A 309 17.57 -23.22 19.25
C ARG A 309 17.57 -21.77 18.80
N CYS A 310 17.31 -20.87 19.73
CA CYS A 310 17.25 -19.43 19.52
C CYS A 310 17.68 -18.68 20.79
N ARG A 311 18.07 -17.41 20.66
CA ARG A 311 18.31 -16.48 21.79
C ARG A 311 17.11 -15.59 22.08
N TYR A 312 16.43 -15.18 21.01
CA TYR A 312 15.24 -14.34 21.03
C TYR A 312 14.12 -15.02 20.26
N VAL A 313 12.87 -14.76 20.65
CA VAL A 313 11.67 -15.18 19.93
C VAL A 313 10.74 -13.98 19.91
N VAL A 314 10.41 -13.50 18.71
CA VAL A 314 9.38 -12.47 18.50
C VAL A 314 8.10 -13.19 18.08
N ILE A 315 7.00 -12.92 18.79
CA ILE A 315 5.71 -13.59 18.60
C ILE A 315 4.65 -12.50 18.42
N GLU A 316 3.84 -12.62 17.38
CA GLU A 316 2.65 -11.80 17.19
C GLU A 316 1.51 -12.33 18.07
N ASP A 317 0.70 -11.44 18.62
CA ASP A 317 -0.25 -11.74 19.70
C ASP A 317 -1.22 -12.90 19.38
N SER A 318 -1.69 -13.03 18.14
CA SER A 318 -2.61 -14.12 17.76
C SER A 318 -2.02 -15.54 17.89
N TYR A 319 -0.69 -15.68 17.98
CA TYR A 319 -0.01 -16.95 18.24
C TYR A 319 0.11 -17.29 19.73
N LEU A 320 -0.25 -16.37 20.64
CA LEU A 320 -0.25 -16.63 22.07
C LEU A 320 -1.49 -17.42 22.49
N PRO A 321 -1.38 -18.40 23.42
CA PRO A 321 -2.53 -19.13 23.89
C PRO A 321 -3.44 -18.23 24.76
N LYS A 322 -4.76 -18.40 24.65
CA LYS A 322 -5.78 -17.61 25.38
C LYS A 322 -5.48 -17.42 26.87
N ASN A 323 -4.89 -18.42 27.53
CA ASN A 323 -4.52 -18.39 28.95
C ASN A 323 -3.48 -17.30 29.28
N THR A 324 -2.51 -17.05 28.38
CA THR A 324 -1.50 -16.00 28.51
C THR A 324 -2.14 -14.61 28.34
N CYS A 325 -3.15 -14.50 27.49
CA CYS A 325 -3.82 -13.24 27.16
C CYS A 325 -4.99 -12.88 28.09
N THR A 326 -5.21 -13.63 29.17
CA THR A 326 -6.35 -13.46 30.11
C THR A 326 -6.51 -12.07 30.70
N ASN A 327 -5.40 -11.34 30.89
CA ASN A 327 -5.40 -9.97 31.42
C ASN A 327 -5.38 -8.88 30.32
N ILE A 328 -5.40 -9.26 29.04
CA ILE A 328 -5.33 -8.32 27.91
C ILE A 328 -6.74 -7.86 27.54
N ARG A 329 -6.96 -6.53 27.55
CA ARG A 329 -8.21 -5.92 27.07
C ARG A 329 -8.06 -5.50 25.61
N TYR A 330 -8.48 -6.39 24.72
CA TYR A 330 -8.51 -6.12 23.29
C TYR A 330 -9.51 -5.02 22.93
N ARG A 331 -9.14 -4.18 21.96
CA ARG A 331 -10.07 -3.27 21.26
C ARG A 331 -10.43 -3.90 19.92
N GLN A 332 -11.67 -3.70 19.48
CA GLN A 332 -12.16 -4.18 18.19
C GLN A 332 -12.18 -3.05 17.15
N ILE A 333 -12.09 -3.42 15.88
CA ILE A 333 -12.09 -2.51 14.74
C ILE A 333 -13.12 -3.04 13.74
N SER A 334 -14.10 -2.21 13.43
CA SER A 334 -15.15 -2.53 12.48
C SER A 334 -14.64 -2.21 11.07
N ARG A 335 -14.73 -3.21 10.18
CA ARG A 335 -14.29 -3.12 8.79
C ARG A 335 -15.39 -3.59 7.84
N ALA A 336 -15.59 -2.87 6.74
CA ALA A 336 -16.36 -3.32 5.59
C ALA A 336 -15.53 -3.14 4.32
N ILE A 337 -15.72 -4.04 3.35
CA ILE A 337 -15.05 -4.00 2.06
C ILE A 337 -16.14 -4.17 1.01
N LEU A 338 -16.22 -3.22 0.08
CA LEU A 338 -17.22 -3.16 -0.98
C LEU A 338 -16.52 -3.15 -2.34
N ILE A 339 -17.17 -3.73 -3.34
CA ILE A 339 -16.82 -3.55 -4.75
C ILE A 339 -17.94 -2.70 -5.35
N SER A 340 -17.63 -1.49 -5.83
CA SER A 340 -18.60 -0.63 -6.53
C SER A 340 -18.25 -0.50 -8.01
N ASP A 341 -19.25 -0.16 -8.82
CA ASP A 341 -19.12 0.14 -10.26
C ASP A 341 -18.85 1.64 -10.54
N ARG A 342 -18.79 2.45 -9.47
CA ARG A 342 -18.70 3.91 -9.51
C ARG A 342 -17.96 4.47 -8.30
N SER A 343 -17.30 5.61 -8.51
CA SER A 343 -16.72 6.41 -7.43
C SER A 343 -17.81 7.11 -6.60
N VAL A 344 -17.53 7.31 -5.31
CA VAL A 344 -18.37 8.07 -4.36
C VAL A 344 -18.52 9.54 -4.77
N LEU A 345 -17.54 10.11 -5.47
CA LEU A 345 -17.61 11.45 -6.05
C LEU A 345 -17.29 11.36 -7.55
N ARG A 346 -18.30 11.60 -8.38
CA ARG A 346 -18.15 11.58 -9.84
C ARG A 346 -17.18 12.65 -10.31
N SER A 347 -16.34 12.27 -11.27
CA SER A 347 -15.28 13.07 -11.88
C SER A 347 -15.18 12.68 -13.35
N ASP A 348 -14.54 13.51 -14.16
CA ASP A 348 -14.27 13.21 -15.58
C ASP A 348 -13.21 12.11 -15.73
N THR A 349 -12.43 11.84 -14.67
CA THR A 349 -11.43 10.77 -14.60
C THR A 349 -11.88 9.63 -13.68
N ASP A 350 -11.73 8.39 -14.11
CA ASP A 350 -12.08 7.18 -13.34
C ASP A 350 -10.90 6.58 -12.54
N GLN A 351 -9.71 7.19 -12.62
CA GLN A 351 -8.48 6.73 -11.95
C GLN A 351 -8.09 7.55 -10.73
N GLU A 352 -9.07 8.00 -9.95
CA GLU A 352 -8.84 8.73 -8.71
C GLU A 352 -8.69 7.78 -7.51
N ILE A 353 -7.90 8.20 -6.52
CA ILE A 353 -7.73 7.51 -5.24
C ILE A 353 -8.16 8.49 -4.17
N SER A 354 -9.15 8.11 -3.35
CA SER A 354 -9.84 9.03 -2.46
C SER A 354 -9.83 8.54 -1.02
N ILE A 355 -9.58 9.45 -0.08
CA ILE A 355 -9.94 9.26 1.33
C ILE A 355 -11.18 10.12 1.63
N LEU A 356 -12.15 9.56 2.34
CA LEU A 356 -13.36 10.26 2.78
C LEU A 356 -13.53 10.07 4.29
N THR A 357 -13.63 11.16 5.04
CA THR A 357 -14.06 11.10 6.46
C THR A 357 -15.56 11.35 6.54
N VAL A 358 -16.29 10.42 7.14
CA VAL A 358 -17.72 10.55 7.49
C VAL A 358 -17.81 10.76 9.00
N SER A 359 -18.14 11.98 9.40
CA SER A 359 -18.47 12.27 10.80
C SER A 359 -19.76 11.54 11.20
N PRO A 360 -19.87 11.11 12.47
CA PRO A 360 -21.04 10.40 12.96
C PRO A 360 -22.26 11.34 13.03
N ASP A 361 -23.47 10.77 12.94
CA ASP A 361 -24.72 11.50 13.23
C ASP A 361 -25.01 11.58 14.76
N ASP A 362 -24.24 10.87 15.58
CA ASP A 362 -24.36 10.73 17.04
C ASP A 362 -22.98 10.97 17.68
N GLU A 363 -22.88 11.90 18.64
CA GLU A 363 -21.64 12.26 19.35
C GLU A 363 -20.96 11.08 20.08
N HIS A 364 -21.66 9.97 20.29
CA HIS A 364 -21.12 8.77 20.94
C HIS A 364 -20.58 7.72 19.96
N GLN A 365 -20.70 7.94 18.65
CA GLN A 365 -20.12 7.09 17.62
C GLN A 365 -18.79 7.68 17.11
N PRO A 366 -17.79 6.86 16.72
CA PRO A 366 -16.58 7.37 16.10
C PRO A 366 -16.83 7.74 14.63
N ALA A 367 -16.03 8.68 14.11
CA ALA A 367 -15.97 8.94 12.68
C ALA A 367 -15.58 7.66 11.90
N VAL A 368 -16.21 7.46 10.74
CA VAL A 368 -15.92 6.37 9.83
C VAL A 368 -15.02 6.90 8.71
N GLN A 369 -13.85 6.30 8.56
CA GLN A 369 -12.97 6.57 7.44
C GLN A 369 -13.31 5.61 6.29
N LEU A 370 -13.45 6.16 5.10
CA LEU A 370 -13.60 5.43 3.84
C LEU A 370 -12.37 5.67 2.96
N THR A 371 -11.88 4.60 2.34
CA THR A 371 -10.81 4.59 1.34
C THR A 371 -11.39 4.04 0.04
N GLU A 372 -11.29 4.80 -1.04
CA GLU A 372 -11.68 4.39 -2.39
C GLU A 372 -10.43 4.20 -3.26
N LEU A 373 -10.33 3.01 -3.86
CA LEU A 373 -9.24 2.60 -4.74
C LEU A 373 -9.79 2.31 -6.13
N CYS A 374 -9.29 3.01 -7.15
CA CYS A 374 -9.57 2.72 -8.55
C CYS A 374 -8.69 1.58 -9.10
N SER A 375 -9.08 1.00 -10.24
CA SER A 375 -8.37 -0.13 -10.87
C SER A 375 -6.88 0.11 -11.15
N SER A 376 -6.44 1.36 -11.37
CA SER A 376 -5.02 1.68 -11.59
C SER A 376 -4.12 1.50 -10.38
N THR A 377 -4.65 1.16 -9.19
CA THR A 377 -3.89 0.69 -8.02
C THR A 377 -3.53 -0.79 -8.08
N ASN A 378 -4.07 -1.54 -9.06
CA ASN A 378 -4.01 -2.99 -9.17
C ASN A 378 -4.64 -3.75 -7.97
N THR A 379 -5.58 -3.15 -7.23
CA THR A 379 -6.35 -3.83 -6.17
C THR A 379 -7.73 -4.31 -6.61
N CYS A 380 -8.21 -3.91 -7.80
CA CYS A 380 -9.48 -4.36 -8.40
C CYS A 380 -9.44 -4.37 -9.93
N MET A 381 -10.42 -5.04 -10.55
CA MET A 381 -10.59 -5.06 -12.00
C MET A 381 -11.01 -3.70 -12.58
N LYS A 382 -10.89 -3.52 -13.91
CA LYS A 382 -11.37 -2.32 -14.61
C LYS A 382 -12.88 -2.13 -14.42
N HIS A 383 -13.32 -0.87 -14.44
CA HIS A 383 -14.71 -0.44 -14.22
C HIS A 383 -15.28 -0.82 -12.83
N THR A 384 -14.42 -1.21 -11.88
CA THR A 384 -14.78 -1.31 -10.47
C THR A 384 -13.83 -0.53 -9.59
N TYR A 385 -14.31 -0.20 -8.40
CA TYR A 385 -13.55 0.41 -7.32
C TYR A 385 -13.59 -0.52 -6.11
N LEU A 386 -12.48 -0.63 -5.41
CA LEU A 386 -12.42 -1.30 -4.11
C LEU A 386 -12.55 -0.25 -3.01
N VAL A 387 -13.60 -0.37 -2.21
CA VAL A 387 -13.91 0.60 -1.14
C VAL A 387 -13.77 -0.09 0.21
N HIS A 388 -12.93 0.47 1.08
CA HIS A 388 -12.76 0.01 2.45
C HIS A 388 -13.38 1.04 3.40
N LEU A 389 -14.15 0.58 4.38
CA LEU A 389 -14.63 1.41 5.50
C LEU A 389 -14.01 0.87 6.80
N ILE A 390 -13.57 1.78 7.67
CA ILE A 390 -12.94 1.44 8.94
C ILE A 390 -13.35 2.43 10.05
N CYS A 391 -13.67 1.90 11.23
CA CYS A 391 -13.81 2.66 12.46
C CYS A 391 -13.46 1.79 13.69
N PRO A 392 -13.19 2.37 14.87
CA PRO A 392 -13.23 1.64 16.14
C PRO A 392 -14.61 1.01 16.33
N SER A 393 -14.69 -0.26 16.73
CA SER A 393 -15.99 -0.89 16.98
C SER A 393 -16.67 -0.30 18.21
N THR A 394 -17.96 -0.02 18.13
CA THR A 394 -18.77 0.37 19.30
C THR A 394 -19.89 -0.62 19.62
N LYS A 395 -20.43 -1.27 18.59
CA LYS A 395 -21.53 -2.23 18.70
C LYS A 395 -21.02 -3.68 18.65
N THR A 396 -21.95 -4.62 18.59
CA THR A 396 -21.65 -6.06 18.60
C THR A 396 -20.96 -6.52 17.32
N THR A 397 -21.32 -5.91 16.18
CA THR A 397 -20.81 -6.32 14.86
C THR A 397 -20.39 -5.12 14.00
N ALA A 398 -19.41 -5.35 13.13
CA ALA A 398 -18.97 -4.35 12.15
C ALA A 398 -20.09 -3.91 11.19
N ARG A 399 -21.09 -4.78 10.97
CA ARG A 399 -22.29 -4.47 10.19
C ARG A 399 -23.14 -3.39 10.86
N GLU A 400 -23.42 -3.51 12.15
CA GLU A 400 -24.20 -2.52 12.90
C GLU A 400 -23.51 -1.14 12.97
N ASP A 401 -22.18 -1.11 13.00
CA ASP A 401 -21.39 0.13 12.99
C ASP A 401 -21.39 0.78 11.59
N LEU A 402 -21.23 0.01 10.50
CA LEU A 402 -20.91 0.54 9.17
C LEU A 402 -22.08 0.55 8.17
N GLU A 403 -23.08 -0.33 8.30
CA GLU A 403 -24.24 -0.39 7.39
C GLU A 403 -24.99 0.94 7.23
N PRO A 404 -25.14 1.81 8.26
CA PRO A 404 -25.70 3.14 8.09
C PRO A 404 -24.91 4.02 7.10
N VAL A 405 -23.57 3.99 7.17
CA VAL A 405 -22.70 4.76 6.26
C VAL A 405 -22.74 4.16 4.85
N VAL A 406 -22.74 2.82 4.72
CA VAL A 406 -22.88 2.17 3.41
C VAL A 406 -24.18 2.58 2.72
N LYS A 407 -25.33 2.55 3.43
CA LYS A 407 -26.64 2.98 2.88
C LYS A 407 -26.72 4.48 2.59
N LYS A 408 -25.92 5.31 3.27
CA LYS A 408 -25.85 6.77 3.08
C LYS A 408 -25.06 7.16 1.83
N LEU A 409 -24.07 6.34 1.43
CA LEU A 409 -23.16 6.63 0.31
C LEU A 409 -23.43 5.78 -0.94
N PHE A 410 -24.01 4.58 -0.79
CA PHE A 410 -24.21 3.63 -1.88
C PHE A 410 -25.69 3.20 -1.96
N SER A 411 -26.26 3.29 -3.17
CA SER A 411 -27.49 2.58 -3.50
C SER A 411 -27.16 1.09 -3.61
N LEU A 412 -27.53 0.33 -2.58
CA LEU A 412 -27.53 -1.13 -2.65
C LEU A 412 -28.74 -1.57 -3.49
N ASP A 413 -28.50 -2.06 -4.71
CA ASP A 413 -29.56 -2.69 -5.51
C ASP A 413 -30.14 -3.87 -4.72
N SER A 414 -31.45 -3.80 -4.46
CA SER A 414 -32.14 -4.65 -3.51
C SER A 414 -32.51 -6.01 -4.12
N GLU A 415 -31.50 -6.85 -4.34
CA GLU A 415 -31.65 -8.30 -4.47
C GLU A 415 -31.38 -8.94 -3.10
N GLU A 416 -32.38 -9.62 -2.54
CA GLU A 416 -32.37 -10.09 -1.16
C GLU A 416 -31.29 -11.16 -0.90
N GLY A 417 -30.61 -11.07 0.25
CA GLY A 417 -30.09 -12.27 0.93
C GLY A 417 -28.70 -12.80 0.53
N LYS A 418 -27.72 -11.95 0.19
CA LYS A 418 -26.29 -12.34 0.24
C LYS A 418 -25.54 -11.63 1.36
N GLU A 419 -25.32 -12.38 2.44
CA GLU A 419 -24.60 -11.94 3.63
C GLU A 419 -23.09 -12.08 3.46
N TRP A 420 -22.38 -10.95 3.39
CA TRP A 420 -20.93 -10.92 3.25
C TRP A 420 -20.26 -10.89 4.63
N SER A 421 -19.79 -12.05 5.10
CA SER A 421 -19.07 -12.17 6.37
C SER A 421 -17.58 -11.82 6.20
N CYS A 422 -17.12 -10.75 6.85
CA CYS A 422 -15.70 -10.45 6.98
C CYS A 422 -15.21 -10.86 8.38
N LYS A 423 -14.20 -11.73 8.45
CA LYS A 423 -13.61 -12.14 9.73
C LYS A 423 -12.64 -11.07 10.24
N SER A 424 -12.83 -10.65 11.50
CA SER A 424 -11.95 -9.70 12.17
C SER A 424 -10.61 -10.34 12.55
N LEU A 425 -9.53 -9.71 12.09
CA LEU A 425 -8.19 -9.77 12.68
C LEU A 425 -7.59 -8.34 12.58
N THR A 426 -6.82 -7.94 13.58
CA THR A 426 -6.37 -6.56 13.85
C THR A 426 -5.19 -6.13 12.97
N PRO A 427 -5.09 -4.84 12.61
CA PRO A 427 -4.28 -3.92 13.42
C PRO A 427 -4.89 -2.51 13.60
N LEU A 428 -4.34 -1.77 14.57
CA LEU A 428 -4.81 -0.51 15.18
C LEU A 428 -5.50 0.50 14.23
N GLY A 429 -6.59 1.10 14.69
CA GLY A 429 -7.40 2.12 14.00
C GLY A 429 -6.78 3.53 13.87
N CYS A 430 -5.46 3.61 13.67
CA CYS A 430 -4.78 4.84 13.21
C CYS A 430 -4.72 4.85 11.68
N LEU A 431 -4.76 6.02 11.02
CA LEU A 431 -4.65 6.12 9.56
C LEU A 431 -3.31 5.59 8.99
N CYS A 432 -2.25 5.60 9.80
CA CYS A 432 -0.88 5.30 9.37
C CYS A 432 -0.27 4.07 10.07
N LEU A 433 0.97 3.76 9.68
CA LEU A 433 1.75 2.60 10.12
C LEU A 433 2.88 2.94 11.10
N ASN A 434 2.96 4.19 11.57
CA ASN A 434 4.03 4.66 12.47
C ASN A 434 4.16 3.80 13.74
N LEU A 435 3.06 3.33 14.31
CA LEU A 435 3.07 2.47 15.51
C LEU A 435 3.72 1.09 15.25
N CYS A 436 3.57 0.54 14.04
CA CYS A 436 4.23 -0.70 13.65
C CYS A 436 5.75 -0.52 13.55
N VAL A 437 6.21 0.62 13.02
CA VAL A 437 7.64 0.97 12.94
C VAL A 437 8.24 1.17 14.33
N LEU A 438 7.60 1.98 15.18
CA LEU A 438 8.04 2.21 16.56
C LEU A 438 8.08 0.93 17.39
N GLN A 439 7.12 0.02 17.20
CA GLN A 439 7.14 -1.28 17.86
C GLN A 439 8.31 -2.14 17.38
N ALA A 440 8.56 -2.19 16.07
CA ALA A 440 9.69 -2.95 15.51
C ALA A 440 11.05 -2.39 15.95
N GLU A 441 11.22 -1.07 15.94
CA GLU A 441 12.42 -0.37 16.39
C GLU A 441 12.69 -0.61 17.89
N ASN A 442 11.66 -0.52 18.73
CA ASN A 442 11.78 -0.81 20.17
C ASN A 442 12.12 -2.28 20.45
N ILE A 443 11.52 -3.23 19.74
CA ILE A 443 11.86 -4.66 19.86
C ILE A 443 13.32 -4.89 19.42
N PHE A 444 13.73 -4.28 18.30
CA PHE A 444 15.11 -4.37 17.81
C PHE A 444 16.11 -3.79 18.82
N GLY A 445 15.87 -2.59 19.35
CA GLY A 445 16.75 -1.96 20.34
C GLY A 445 16.89 -2.74 21.65
N GLN A 446 15.88 -3.52 22.05
CA GLN A 446 15.98 -4.45 23.19
C GLN A 446 16.84 -5.69 22.88
N MET A 447 16.82 -6.16 21.62
CA MET A 447 17.59 -7.32 21.18
C MET A 447 19.05 -6.97 20.82
N PHE A 448 19.27 -5.76 20.30
CA PHE A 448 20.53 -5.29 19.71
C PHE A 448 20.78 -3.79 20.03
N PRO A 449 21.03 -3.41 21.30
CA PRO A 449 21.05 -2.01 21.75
C PRO A 449 22.20 -1.15 21.21
N ALA A 450 23.20 -1.75 20.56
CA ALA A 450 24.34 -1.05 19.97
C ALA A 450 24.31 -0.99 18.43
N GLU A 451 23.31 -1.63 17.81
CA GLU A 451 23.21 -1.76 16.35
C GLU A 451 22.27 -0.70 15.77
N GLU A 452 22.49 -0.33 14.50
CA GLU A 452 21.58 0.57 13.80
C GLU A 452 20.31 -0.17 13.33
N PHE A 453 19.13 0.43 13.53
CA PHE A 453 17.89 -0.13 13.02
C PHE A 453 17.80 0.05 11.49
N CYS A 454 17.83 -1.07 10.76
CA CYS A 454 17.72 -1.17 9.30
C CYS A 454 18.60 -0.17 8.53
N PRO A 455 19.94 -0.29 8.60
CA PRO A 455 20.86 0.52 7.81
C PRO A 455 20.65 0.28 6.30
N PRO A 456 21.15 1.18 5.43
CA PRO A 456 21.16 0.96 3.99
C PRO A 456 21.91 -0.33 3.64
N ALA A 457 21.35 -1.15 2.76
CA ALA A 457 22.08 -2.27 2.19
C ALA A 457 23.29 -1.74 1.39
N PRO A 458 24.52 -2.24 1.63
CA PRO A 458 25.70 -1.80 0.88
C PRO A 458 25.54 -2.14 -0.60
N ASN A 459 25.71 -1.15 -1.47
CA ASN A 459 25.66 -1.35 -2.91
C ASN A 459 27.04 -1.88 -3.37
N PRO A 460 27.14 -3.05 -4.03
CA PRO A 460 28.42 -3.57 -4.49
C PRO A 460 29.11 -2.68 -5.53
N GLU A 461 28.35 -1.83 -6.23
CA GLU A 461 28.88 -0.87 -7.21
C GLU A 461 29.55 0.35 -6.55
N ASP A 462 29.24 0.65 -5.27
CA ASP A 462 29.89 1.71 -4.51
C ASP A 462 31.28 1.28 -3.98
N ILE A 463 31.63 0.00 -4.13
CA ILE A 463 32.93 -0.56 -3.75
C ILE A 463 33.92 -0.30 -4.88
N ILE A 464 34.64 0.83 -4.77
CA ILE A 464 35.81 1.09 -5.62
C ILE A 464 36.88 0.05 -5.29
N TYR A 465 37.10 -0.89 -6.20
CA TYR A 465 38.29 -1.73 -6.19
C TYR A 465 39.47 -0.86 -6.61
N ASP A 466 40.50 -0.77 -5.75
CA ASP A 466 41.80 -0.25 -6.17
C ASP A 466 42.30 -1.12 -7.33
N GLY A 467 42.25 -0.57 -8.55
CA GLY A 467 42.62 -1.30 -9.75
C GLY A 467 44.07 -1.77 -9.67
N GLU A 468 44.33 -2.99 -10.16
CA GLU A 468 45.71 -3.46 -10.25
C GLU A 468 46.58 -2.43 -10.99
N PRO A 469 47.81 -2.16 -10.53
CA PRO A 469 48.67 -1.20 -11.19
C PRO A 469 48.89 -1.66 -12.63
N ILE A 470 48.50 -0.81 -13.58
CA ILE A 470 48.75 -1.01 -15.01
C ILE A 470 50.25 -1.25 -15.17
N LEU A 471 50.63 -2.50 -15.43
CA LEU A 471 52.01 -2.86 -15.73
C LEU A 471 52.39 -2.11 -17.01
N PRO A 472 53.50 -1.35 -17.02
CA PRO A 472 53.94 -0.69 -18.23
C PRO A 472 54.24 -1.75 -19.30
N GLU A 473 53.69 -1.57 -20.50
CA GLU A 473 53.95 -2.44 -21.64
C GLU A 473 55.46 -2.53 -21.89
N GLU A 474 56.01 -3.75 -22.03
CA GLU A 474 57.42 -3.90 -22.37
C GLU A 474 57.67 -3.38 -23.80
N PRO A 475 58.71 -2.54 -24.01
CA PRO A 475 59.00 -2.00 -25.33
C PRO A 475 59.50 -3.10 -26.27
N ASN A 476 58.75 -3.31 -27.34
CA ASN A 476 58.98 -4.31 -28.38
C ASN A 476 60.39 -4.18 -29.01
N PRO A 477 61.29 -5.19 -28.91
CA PRO A 477 62.65 -5.08 -29.42
C PRO A 477 62.74 -5.56 -30.88
N SER A 478 62.22 -4.77 -31.82
CA SER A 478 62.52 -4.93 -33.26
C SER A 478 63.20 -3.68 -33.78
N ALA A 479 64.53 -3.74 -33.89
CA ALA A 479 65.36 -2.63 -34.35
C ALA A 479 65.05 -2.25 -35.81
N ASP A 480 64.90 -0.95 -36.04
CA ASP A 480 64.87 -0.38 -37.38
C ASP A 480 66.28 -0.38 -37.99
N GLN A 481 66.37 -0.56 -39.31
CA GLN A 481 67.66 -0.51 -40.02
C GLN A 481 67.98 0.93 -40.44
N THR A 482 69.28 1.26 -40.44
CA THR A 482 69.79 2.62 -40.67
C THR A 482 69.74 3.07 -42.14
N GLU A 483 69.95 4.38 -42.33
CA GLU A 483 70.12 5.14 -43.58
C GLU A 483 68.79 5.69 -44.17
N GLU A 484 68.65 6.95 -44.59
CA GLU A 484 69.69 7.93 -44.99
C GLU A 484 69.26 9.42 -44.80
N MET A 485 70.24 10.28 -44.49
CA MET A 485 70.37 11.73 -44.80
C MET A 485 69.24 12.79 -44.57
N LEU A 486 69.41 13.55 -43.46
CA LEU A 486 69.79 15.00 -43.42
C LEU A 486 68.81 16.11 -43.95
N PRO A 487 68.96 17.40 -43.51
CA PRO A 487 67.84 18.13 -42.91
C PRO A 487 67.59 19.55 -43.45
N GLU A 488 66.54 20.22 -42.96
CA GLU A 488 66.48 21.69 -42.84
C GLU A 488 65.56 22.10 -41.66
N SER A 489 66.14 22.69 -40.60
CA SER A 489 65.97 24.11 -40.18
C SER A 489 64.59 24.44 -39.55
N THR A 490 64.47 24.48 -38.22
CA THR A 490 64.54 25.71 -37.36
C THR A 490 63.58 26.82 -37.81
N SER A 491 62.65 27.34 -37.00
CA SER A 491 62.83 27.92 -35.66
C SER A 491 61.49 28.37 -35.04
N ASP A 492 61.45 28.54 -33.71
CA ASP A 492 60.78 29.58 -32.90
C ASP A 492 59.49 30.25 -33.45
N ALA A 493 58.32 30.14 -32.80
CA ALA A 493 57.93 30.66 -31.47
C ALA A 493 57.67 32.19 -31.42
N VAL A 494 56.68 32.56 -30.58
CA VAL A 494 56.26 33.91 -30.13
C VAL A 494 55.13 34.64 -30.90
N GLU A 495 53.97 34.70 -30.22
CA GLU A 495 52.97 35.77 -30.05
C GLU A 495 52.79 36.90 -31.10
N GLU A 496 51.53 37.21 -31.48
CA GLU A 496 50.76 38.37 -30.95
C GLU A 496 49.27 38.36 -31.42
N PRO A 497 48.36 39.24 -30.91
CA PRO A 497 46.97 38.85 -30.58
C PRO A 497 45.87 39.53 -31.48
N PRO A 498 44.58 39.69 -31.08
CA PRO A 498 43.45 39.70 -32.03
C PRO A 498 43.00 41.08 -32.54
N THR A 499 42.31 41.09 -33.70
CA THR A 499 41.23 42.07 -34.00
C THR A 499 40.30 41.56 -35.13
N GLU A 500 39.02 41.93 -35.00
CA GLU A 500 37.86 41.79 -35.92
C GLU A 500 37.37 40.38 -36.29
#